data_AF-A0ABD5GPT2-F1
#
_entry.id   AF-A0ABD5GPT2-F1
#
_cell.length_a   1.000
_cell.length_b   1.000
_cell.length_c   1.000
_cell.angle_alpha   90.00
_cell.angle_beta   90.00
_cell.angle_gamma   90.00
#
_symmetry.space_group_name_H-M   'P 1'
#
loop_
_entity.id
_entity.type
_entity.pdbx_description
1 polymer ?
#
loop_
_entity_poly.entity_id
_entity_poly.type
_entity_poly.pdbx_seq_one_letter_code
_entity_poly.pdbx_strand_id
1 'polypeptide(L)'
;MDEQELNSLLICEIENQHIDYRLGNWNNQVAWVAPLLGLGGYEKNARPFDHAHELSHILNHDDYRGGDCDTTSPNESRAHREAILLLWDMFEKQGGDYSHFNLFIEITGCPYDFSYAIISKEFNEMYEAINEIFVDELNIKIKKEQIHKFAVDYISYFDIIESINIYNFLEAYNLNHSFYDLAEREFQELLGVA
;
A
#
# COMPACT_ATOMS: atom_id res chain seq x y z
N MET A 1 17.68 10.10 1.26
CA MET A 1 17.81 10.51 -0.15
C MET A 1 17.89 12.00 -0.26
N ASP A 2 18.78 12.49 -1.12
CA ASP A 2 18.67 13.83 -1.68
C ASP A 2 18.29 13.78 -3.17
N GLU A 3 17.96 14.93 -3.75
CA GLU A 3 17.54 15.05 -5.15
C GLU A 3 18.59 14.53 -6.15
N GLN A 4 19.88 14.75 -5.86
CA GLN A 4 20.97 14.37 -6.78
C GLN A 4 21.16 12.86 -6.82
N GLU A 5 21.05 12.20 -5.67
CA GLU A 5 21.08 10.75 -5.56
C GLU A 5 19.93 10.11 -6.36
N LEU A 6 18.71 10.64 -6.22
CA LEU A 6 17.55 10.17 -7.00
C LEU A 6 17.73 10.35 -8.50
N ASN A 7 18.15 11.54 -8.93
CA ASN A 7 18.42 11.80 -10.35
C ASN A 7 19.44 10.79 -10.90
N SER A 8 20.54 10.58 -10.18
CA SER A 8 21.59 9.65 -10.60
C SER A 8 21.06 8.22 -10.72
N LEU A 9 20.27 7.77 -9.75
CA LEU A 9 19.67 6.44 -9.76
C LEU A 9 18.71 6.27 -10.94
N LEU A 10 17.80 7.21 -11.16
CA LEU A 10 16.81 7.14 -12.24
C LEU A 10 17.47 7.21 -13.62
N ILE A 11 18.50 8.03 -13.79
CA ILE A 11 19.31 8.07 -15.02
C ILE A 11 19.93 6.68 -15.27
N CYS A 12 20.55 6.07 -14.25
CA CYS A 12 21.09 4.72 -14.40
C CYS A 12 20.02 3.67 -14.74
N GLU A 13 18.83 3.76 -14.14
CA GLU A 13 17.72 2.86 -14.47
C GLU A 13 17.25 3.01 -15.92
N ILE A 14 17.18 4.24 -16.44
CA ILE A 14 16.88 4.51 -17.85
C ILE A 14 17.97 3.93 -18.76
N GLU A 15 19.24 4.17 -18.45
CA GLU A 15 20.37 3.65 -19.23
C GLU A 15 20.40 2.11 -19.25
N ASN A 16 20.01 1.47 -18.15
CA ASN A 16 19.87 0.01 -18.05
C ASN A 16 18.79 -0.56 -19.00
N GLN A 17 17.86 0.26 -19.47
CA GLN A 17 16.87 -0.10 -20.50
C GLN A 17 17.41 0.07 -21.93
N HIS A 18 18.73 0.17 -22.11
CA HIS A 18 19.40 0.37 -23.39
C HIS A 18 19.08 1.72 -24.07
N ILE A 19 18.83 2.75 -23.27
CA ILE A 19 18.66 4.13 -23.73
C ILE A 19 19.95 4.91 -23.53
N ASP A 20 20.50 5.51 -24.59
CA ASP A 20 21.56 6.51 -24.47
C ASP A 20 20.94 7.83 -23.98
N TYR A 21 20.97 8.05 -22.67
CA TYR A 21 20.26 9.14 -21.99
C TYR A 21 21.21 10.23 -21.50
N ARG A 22 21.20 11.39 -22.17
CA ARG A 22 22.20 12.45 -21.92
C ARG A 22 21.58 13.83 -21.84
N LEU A 23 22.37 14.79 -21.35
CA LEU A 23 22.01 16.21 -21.46
C LEU A 23 21.71 16.57 -22.92
N GLY A 24 20.49 17.04 -23.18
CA GLY A 24 20.01 17.38 -24.51
C GLY A 24 18.59 17.92 -24.49
N ASN A 25 18.39 19.10 -25.05
CA ASN A 25 17.07 19.70 -25.23
C ASN A 25 16.44 19.19 -26.53
N TRP A 26 15.19 18.76 -26.44
CA TRP A 26 14.36 18.44 -27.59
C TRP A 26 12.98 19.07 -27.40
N ASN A 27 12.55 19.92 -28.34
CA ASN A 27 11.20 20.51 -28.36
C ASN A 27 10.75 21.17 -27.05
N ASN A 28 11.67 21.78 -26.28
CA ASN A 28 11.41 22.40 -24.97
C ASN A 28 10.91 21.42 -23.90
N GLN A 29 11.15 20.12 -24.06
CA GLN A 29 10.84 19.12 -23.03
C GLN A 29 11.95 19.08 -21.99
N VAL A 30 11.58 19.01 -20.71
CA VAL A 30 12.53 18.91 -19.60
C VAL A 30 13.29 17.58 -19.62
N ALA A 31 12.60 16.51 -20.02
CA ALA A 31 13.15 15.19 -20.27
C ALA A 31 12.39 14.58 -21.46
N TRP A 32 12.99 13.64 -22.18
CA TRP A 32 12.34 12.94 -23.29
C TRP A 32 13.02 11.62 -23.59
N VAL A 33 12.26 10.66 -24.12
CA VAL A 33 12.78 9.38 -24.63
C VAL A 33 12.19 9.02 -25.98
N ALA A 34 12.97 8.31 -26.77
CA ALA A 34 12.58 7.65 -28.00
C ALA A 34 13.00 6.17 -27.91
N PRO A 35 12.20 5.32 -27.23
CA PRO A 35 12.60 3.95 -26.90
C PRO A 35 13.00 3.12 -28.13
N LEU A 36 12.28 3.26 -29.24
CA LEU A 36 12.59 2.55 -30.50
C LEU A 36 13.94 2.95 -31.12
N LEU A 37 14.44 4.14 -30.83
CA LEU A 37 15.73 4.62 -31.30
C LEU A 37 16.87 4.35 -30.29
N GLY A 38 16.54 3.92 -29.06
CA GLY A 38 17.51 3.77 -27.98
C GLY A 38 18.11 5.11 -27.53
N LEU A 39 17.36 6.21 -27.65
CA LEU A 39 17.83 7.57 -27.35
C LEU A 39 16.92 8.26 -26.35
N GLY A 40 17.49 9.15 -25.55
CA GLY A 40 16.72 10.13 -24.81
C GLY A 40 17.60 11.28 -24.34
N GLY A 41 16.97 12.27 -23.74
CA GLY A 41 17.71 13.34 -23.11
C GLY A 41 16.95 14.12 -22.07
N TYR A 42 17.67 15.00 -21.39
CA TYR A 42 17.13 15.81 -20.31
C TYR A 42 17.85 17.15 -20.19
N GLU A 43 17.18 18.11 -19.57
CA GLU A 43 17.74 19.42 -19.22
C GLU A 43 18.47 19.36 -17.87
N LYS A 44 19.36 20.32 -17.64
CA LYS A 44 20.17 20.37 -16.41
C LYS A 44 19.33 20.52 -15.13
N ASN A 45 18.15 21.09 -15.26
CA ASN A 45 17.17 21.31 -14.20
C ASN A 45 16.10 20.21 -14.13
N ALA A 46 16.25 19.12 -14.88
CA ALA A 46 15.38 17.96 -14.73
C ALA A 46 15.44 17.44 -13.29
N ARG A 47 14.27 17.10 -12.76
CA ARG A 47 14.04 16.64 -11.40
C ARG A 47 13.70 15.14 -11.42
N PRO A 48 13.72 14.46 -10.26
CA PRO A 48 13.43 13.03 -10.21
C PRO A 48 12.11 12.64 -10.88
N PHE A 49 11.08 13.49 -10.75
CA PHE A 49 9.80 13.30 -11.43
C PHE A 49 9.93 13.18 -12.96
N ASP A 50 10.72 14.07 -13.59
CA ASP A 50 10.87 14.09 -15.05
C ASP A 50 11.51 12.78 -15.55
N HIS A 51 12.53 12.29 -14.86
CA HIS A 51 13.17 11.02 -15.21
C HIS A 51 12.27 9.81 -14.95
N ALA A 52 11.57 9.78 -13.81
CA ALA A 52 10.63 8.70 -13.49
C ALA A 52 9.47 8.63 -14.50
N HIS A 53 9.02 9.78 -15.00
CA HIS A 53 8.02 9.88 -16.05
C HIS A 53 8.51 9.25 -17.36
N GLU A 54 9.72 9.60 -17.81
CA GLU A 54 10.32 8.98 -19.00
C GLU A 54 10.54 7.46 -18.82
N LEU A 55 10.95 7.03 -17.63
CA LEU A 55 11.14 5.62 -17.34
C LEU A 55 9.84 4.83 -17.49
N SER A 56 8.69 5.38 -17.06
CA SER A 56 7.38 4.74 -17.29
C SER A 56 7.09 4.56 -18.77
N HIS A 57 7.39 5.55 -19.62
CA HIS A 57 7.23 5.40 -21.07
C HIS A 57 8.10 4.28 -21.66
N ILE A 58 9.34 4.16 -21.19
CA ILE A 58 10.26 3.09 -21.63
C ILE A 58 9.70 1.72 -21.25
N LEU A 59 9.31 1.56 -19.97
CA LEU A 59 8.83 0.28 -19.43
C LEU A 59 7.52 -0.18 -20.06
N ASN A 60 6.68 0.77 -20.50
CA ASN A 60 5.41 0.48 -21.16
C ASN A 60 5.51 0.42 -22.70
N HIS A 61 6.71 0.60 -23.27
CA HIS A 61 6.94 0.62 -24.73
C HIS A 61 6.06 1.63 -25.47
N ASP A 62 5.97 2.85 -24.95
CA ASP A 62 5.17 3.90 -25.57
C ASP A 62 5.81 4.42 -26.87
N ASP A 63 5.05 4.30 -27.96
CA ASP A 63 5.42 4.80 -29.27
C ASP A 63 5.03 6.27 -29.40
N TYR A 64 6.02 7.17 -29.29
CA TYR A 64 5.94 8.60 -29.64
C TYR A 64 5.15 9.51 -28.66
N ARG A 65 5.81 10.59 -28.20
CA ARG A 65 5.19 11.64 -27.36
C ARG A 65 4.31 12.59 -28.17
N GLY A 66 3.09 12.78 -27.69
CA GLY A 66 2.19 13.87 -28.07
C GLY A 66 2.52 15.21 -27.40
N GLY A 67 3.79 15.50 -27.06
CA GLY A 67 4.18 16.71 -26.34
C GLY A 67 3.74 16.78 -24.86
N ASP A 68 4.37 17.65 -24.08
CA ASP A 68 4.29 17.71 -22.60
C ASP A 68 2.90 18.04 -22.03
N CYS A 69 1.96 18.46 -22.88
CA CYS A 69 0.64 18.96 -22.48
C CYS A 69 -0.52 18.17 -23.10
N ASP A 70 -0.33 16.90 -23.46
CA ASP A 70 -1.45 16.06 -23.87
C ASP A 70 -2.13 15.42 -22.65
N THR A 71 -2.86 16.24 -21.88
CA THR A 71 -3.68 15.79 -20.74
C THR A 71 -4.80 14.83 -21.16
N THR A 72 -4.96 14.54 -22.45
CA THR A 72 -5.91 13.55 -22.98
C THR A 72 -5.25 12.25 -23.40
N SER A 73 -3.91 12.17 -23.43
CA SER A 73 -3.18 10.94 -23.71
C SER A 73 -3.26 9.98 -22.52
N PRO A 74 -3.80 8.76 -22.71
CA PRO A 74 -3.79 7.73 -21.68
C PRO A 74 -2.38 7.34 -21.25
N ASN A 75 -1.41 7.41 -22.16
CA ASN A 75 -0.01 7.09 -21.89
C ASN A 75 0.63 8.14 -20.99
N GLU A 76 0.41 9.43 -21.25
CA GLU A 76 0.92 10.51 -20.37
C GLU A 76 0.26 10.47 -19.00
N SER A 77 -1.05 10.21 -18.94
CA SER A 77 -1.78 10.07 -17.68
C SER A 77 -1.27 8.88 -16.84
N ARG A 78 -0.98 7.74 -17.50
CA ARG A 78 -0.37 6.58 -16.85
C ARG A 78 1.04 6.89 -16.39
N ALA A 79 1.88 7.47 -17.25
CA ALA A 79 3.27 7.77 -16.93
C ALA A 79 3.41 8.71 -15.74
N HIS A 80 2.58 9.75 -15.68
CA HIS A 80 2.52 10.67 -14.55
C HIS A 80 2.17 9.92 -13.25
N ARG A 81 1.14 9.06 -13.29
CA ARG A 81 0.71 8.30 -12.12
C ARG A 81 1.79 7.32 -11.66
N GLU A 82 2.38 6.57 -12.58
CA GLU A 82 3.42 5.59 -12.29
C GLU A 82 4.71 6.23 -11.77
N ALA A 83 5.09 7.40 -12.30
CA ALA A 83 6.24 8.16 -11.80
C ALA A 83 6.07 8.56 -10.33
N ILE A 84 4.89 9.07 -9.96
CA ILE A 84 4.59 9.44 -8.57
C ILE A 84 4.69 8.20 -7.65
N LEU A 85 4.10 7.08 -8.05
CA LEU A 85 4.11 5.86 -7.24
C LEU A 85 5.52 5.27 -7.10
N LEU A 86 6.30 5.24 -8.18
CA LEU A 86 7.68 4.75 -8.14
C LEU A 86 8.51 5.57 -7.16
N LEU A 87 8.41 6.89 -7.26
CA LEU A 87 9.14 7.80 -6.38
C LEU A 87 8.66 7.69 -4.93
N TRP A 88 7.36 7.49 -4.72
CA TRP A 88 6.79 7.27 -3.39
C TRP A 88 7.33 5.98 -2.75
N ASP A 89 7.30 4.87 -3.47
CA ASP A 89 7.85 3.59 -3.01
C ASP A 89 9.36 3.69 -2.70
N MET A 90 10.13 4.39 -3.53
CA MET A 90 11.54 4.68 -3.24
C MET A 90 11.72 5.52 -1.97
N PHE A 91 10.87 6.51 -1.76
CA PHE A 91 10.90 7.37 -0.58
C PHE A 91 10.56 6.59 0.70
N GLU A 92 9.53 5.74 0.67
CA GLU A 92 9.15 4.87 1.80
C GLU A 92 10.23 3.86 2.15
N LYS A 93 10.89 3.26 1.15
CA LYS A 93 12.02 2.34 1.37
C LYS A 93 13.21 2.98 2.08
N GLN A 94 13.29 4.31 2.08
CA GLN A 94 14.29 5.07 2.82
C GLN A 94 13.80 5.61 4.16
N GLY A 95 12.64 5.16 4.63
CA GLY A 95 12.04 5.56 5.90
C GLY A 95 11.21 6.84 5.82
N GLY A 96 10.90 7.33 4.62
CA GLY A 96 9.88 8.34 4.41
C GLY A 96 8.48 7.78 4.71
N ASP A 97 7.55 8.66 5.06
CA ASP A 97 6.14 8.31 5.23
C ASP A 97 5.24 9.51 4.90
N TYR A 98 3.92 9.34 5.04
CA TYR A 98 2.93 10.37 4.73
C TYR A 98 3.14 11.68 5.54
N SER A 99 3.71 11.63 6.74
CA SER A 99 4.02 12.84 7.52
C SER A 99 5.13 13.69 6.89
N HIS A 100 5.95 13.07 6.03
CA HIS A 100 7.02 13.72 5.28
C HIS A 100 6.62 14.09 3.84
N PHE A 101 5.32 14.12 3.51
CA PHE A 101 4.83 14.38 2.14
C PHE A 101 5.40 15.66 1.51
N ASN A 102 5.51 16.76 2.28
CA ASN A 102 6.08 18.00 1.74
C ASN A 102 7.56 17.86 1.37
N LEU A 103 8.33 17.09 2.16
CA LEU A 103 9.73 16.78 1.85
C LEU A 103 9.82 15.91 0.59
N PHE A 104 8.90 14.94 0.44
CA PHE A 104 8.79 14.16 -0.79
C PHE A 104 8.60 15.05 -2.02
N ILE A 105 7.65 15.98 -1.99
CA ILE A 105 7.43 16.95 -3.09
C ILE A 105 8.67 17.82 -3.33
N GLU A 106 9.29 18.30 -2.25
CA GLU A 106 10.49 19.14 -2.34
C GLU A 106 11.66 18.40 -2.98
N ILE A 107 11.89 17.13 -2.68
CA ILE A 107 13.02 16.36 -3.23
C ILE A 107 12.73 15.90 -4.66
N THR A 108 11.51 15.45 -4.94
CA THR A 108 11.19 14.77 -6.21
C THR A 108 10.76 15.71 -7.32
N GLY A 109 10.19 16.86 -6.98
CA GLY A 109 9.55 17.74 -7.94
C GLY A 109 8.21 17.24 -8.47
N CYS A 110 7.61 16.22 -7.85
CA CYS A 110 6.29 15.75 -8.24
C CYS A 110 5.23 16.86 -8.10
N PRO A 111 4.22 16.91 -8.99
CA PRO A 111 3.12 17.87 -8.88
C PRO A 111 2.29 17.64 -7.62
N TYR A 112 2.19 18.67 -6.76
CA TYR A 112 1.61 18.56 -5.42
C TYR A 112 0.19 17.98 -5.42
N ASP A 113 -0.75 18.60 -6.15
CA ASP A 113 -2.17 18.22 -6.10
C ASP A 113 -2.41 16.79 -6.59
N PHE A 114 -1.72 16.38 -7.67
CA PHE A 114 -1.81 15.03 -8.22
C PHE A 114 -1.21 14.00 -7.26
N SER A 115 -0.03 14.30 -6.73
CA SER A 115 0.65 13.44 -5.76
C SER A 115 -0.19 13.26 -4.50
N TYR A 116 -0.80 14.34 -4.01
CA TYR A 116 -1.65 14.31 -2.83
C TYR A 116 -2.87 13.43 -3.09
N ALA A 117 -3.55 13.61 -4.22
CA ALA A 117 -4.72 12.82 -4.57
C ALA A 117 -4.42 11.31 -4.69
N ILE A 118 -3.27 10.94 -5.27
CA ILE A 118 -2.86 9.54 -5.44
C ILE A 118 -2.43 8.93 -4.11
N ILE A 119 -1.48 9.56 -3.41
CA ILE A 119 -0.86 8.99 -2.20
C ILE A 119 -1.84 8.99 -1.03
N SER A 120 -2.66 10.03 -0.86
CA SER A 120 -3.67 10.05 0.21
C SER A 120 -4.72 8.96 0.05
N LYS A 121 -5.06 8.60 -1.19
CA LYS A 121 -5.98 7.49 -1.47
C LYS A 121 -5.38 6.17 -1.02
N GLU A 122 -4.14 5.86 -1.42
CA GLU A 122 -3.46 4.62 -1.01
C GLU A 122 -3.25 4.55 0.51
N PHE A 123 -2.90 5.69 1.14
CA PHE A 123 -2.77 5.78 2.59
C PHE A 123 -4.09 5.51 3.32
N ASN A 124 -5.20 6.11 2.85
CA ASN A 124 -6.51 5.91 3.47
C ASN A 124 -7.03 4.48 3.28
N GLU A 125 -6.87 3.88 2.11
CA GLU A 125 -7.25 2.48 1.85
C GLU A 125 -6.49 1.51 2.77
N MET A 126 -5.19 1.74 2.97
CA MET A 126 -4.40 0.96 3.92
C MET A 126 -4.88 1.18 5.37
N TYR A 127 -5.14 2.43 5.76
CA TYR A 127 -5.60 2.75 7.11
C TYR A 127 -6.98 2.16 7.42
N GLU A 128 -7.90 2.17 6.46
CA GLU A 128 -9.20 1.53 6.54
C GLU A 128 -9.05 0.01 6.73
N ALA A 129 -8.25 -0.66 5.89
CA ALA A 129 -8.02 -2.09 5.99
C ALA A 129 -7.40 -2.50 7.35
N ILE A 130 -6.44 -1.72 7.85
CA ILE A 130 -5.83 -1.96 9.17
C ILE A 130 -6.88 -1.80 10.28
N ASN A 131 -7.69 -0.75 10.24
CA ASN A 131 -8.74 -0.53 11.24
C ASN A 131 -9.78 -1.65 11.24
N GLU A 132 -10.20 -2.14 10.07
CA GLU A 132 -11.13 -3.26 9.97
C GLU A 132 -10.57 -4.51 10.66
N ILE A 133 -9.31 -4.86 10.40
CA ILE A 133 -8.63 -5.99 11.04
C ILE A 133 -8.60 -5.83 12.57
N PHE A 134 -8.18 -4.66 13.07
CA PHE A 134 -8.09 -4.42 14.51
C PHE A 134 -9.47 -4.45 15.20
N VAL A 135 -10.51 -3.91 14.55
CA VAL A 135 -11.89 -3.95 15.07
C VAL A 135 -12.38 -5.39 15.14
N ASP A 136 -12.11 -6.21 14.13
CA ASP A 136 -12.50 -7.62 14.12
C ASP A 136 -11.77 -8.43 15.20
N GLU A 137 -10.46 -8.24 15.37
CA GLU A 137 -9.69 -8.88 16.44
C GLU A 137 -10.20 -8.49 17.83
N LEU A 138 -10.48 -7.20 18.05
CA LEU A 138 -11.03 -6.72 19.32
C LEU A 138 -12.42 -7.32 19.59
N ASN A 139 -13.27 -7.39 18.57
CA ASN A 139 -14.60 -8.00 18.66
C ASN A 139 -14.51 -9.49 19.00
N ILE A 140 -13.59 -10.24 18.38
CA ILE A 140 -13.33 -11.65 18.69
C ILE A 140 -12.86 -11.80 20.14
N LYS A 141 -11.95 -10.95 20.60
CA LYS A 141 -11.45 -10.99 21.98
C LYS A 141 -12.56 -10.74 23.00
N ILE A 142 -13.40 -9.72 22.78
CA ILE A 142 -14.56 -9.42 23.64
C ILE A 142 -15.51 -10.63 23.68
N LYS A 143 -15.79 -11.23 22.53
CA LYS A 143 -16.63 -12.45 22.46
C LYS A 143 -16.01 -13.61 23.23
N LYS A 144 -14.69 -13.86 23.10
CA LYS A 144 -14.00 -14.91 23.87
C LYS A 144 -14.08 -14.65 25.37
N GLU A 145 -13.81 -13.42 25.84
CA GLU A 145 -13.92 -13.05 27.25
C GLU A 145 -15.35 -13.24 27.81
N GLN A 146 -16.37 -12.92 27.02
CA GLN A 146 -17.77 -13.16 27.38
C GLN A 146 -18.10 -14.65 27.49
N ILE A 147 -17.71 -15.45 26.49
CA ILE A 147 -17.92 -16.90 26.51
C ILE A 147 -17.17 -17.54 27.67
N HIS A 148 -15.92 -17.15 27.92
CA HIS A 148 -15.14 -17.62 29.06
C HIS A 148 -15.87 -17.39 30.38
N LYS A 149 -16.39 -16.17 30.60
CA LYS A 149 -17.14 -15.84 31.81
C LYS A 149 -18.39 -16.71 31.98
N PHE A 150 -19.15 -16.93 30.91
CA PHE A 150 -20.33 -17.78 30.96
C PHE A 150 -19.99 -19.26 31.13
N ALA A 151 -18.92 -19.74 30.48
CA ALA A 151 -18.46 -21.11 30.63
C ALA A 151 -18.04 -21.41 32.07
N VAL A 152 -17.28 -20.51 32.71
CA VAL A 152 -16.88 -20.62 34.13
C VAL A 152 -18.09 -20.61 35.07
N ASP A 153 -19.08 -19.75 34.82
CA ASP A 153 -20.33 -19.74 35.58
C ASP A 153 -21.12 -21.05 35.37
N TYR A 154 -21.19 -21.55 34.14
CA TYR A 154 -21.93 -22.77 33.81
C TYR A 154 -21.35 -24.01 34.49
N ILE A 155 -20.02 -24.18 34.44
CA ILE A 155 -19.37 -25.31 35.10
C ILE A 155 -19.53 -25.28 36.62
N SER A 156 -19.73 -24.09 37.21
CA SER A 156 -19.88 -23.95 38.67
C SER A 156 -21.16 -24.61 39.22
N TYR A 157 -22.14 -24.92 38.36
CA TYR A 157 -23.37 -25.62 38.74
C TYR A 157 -23.18 -27.14 38.88
N PHE A 158 -22.01 -27.69 38.55
CA PHE A 158 -21.75 -29.13 38.54
C PHE A 158 -20.72 -29.52 39.61
N ASP A 159 -21.05 -30.53 40.42
CA ASP A 159 -20.10 -31.10 41.38
C ASP A 159 -19.06 -32.00 40.69
N ILE A 160 -19.46 -32.71 39.63
CA ILE A 160 -18.61 -33.57 38.80
C ILE A 160 -19.06 -33.39 37.34
N ILE A 161 -18.10 -33.18 36.44
CA ILE A 161 -18.35 -32.96 35.00
C ILE A 161 -17.86 -34.17 34.21
N GLU A 162 -18.79 -34.97 33.68
CA GLU A 162 -18.47 -36.12 32.81
C GLU A 162 -18.43 -35.72 31.33
N SER A 163 -19.35 -34.85 30.91
CA SER A 163 -19.38 -34.25 29.56
C SER A 163 -20.17 -32.94 29.58
N ILE A 164 -19.85 -32.04 28.65
CA ILE A 164 -20.59 -30.78 28.46
C ILE A 164 -21.26 -30.79 27.09
N ASN A 165 -22.57 -30.52 27.07
CA ASN A 165 -23.30 -30.29 25.84
C ASN A 165 -23.29 -28.79 25.52
N ILE A 166 -22.54 -28.42 24.47
CA ILE A 166 -22.38 -27.02 24.05
C ILE A 166 -23.70 -26.36 23.68
N TYR A 167 -24.66 -27.07 23.07
CA TYR A 167 -25.97 -26.49 22.75
C TYR A 167 -26.76 -26.11 24.01
N ASN A 168 -26.75 -26.97 25.04
CA ASN A 168 -27.42 -26.66 26.31
C ASN A 168 -26.80 -25.44 27.00
N PHE A 169 -25.47 -25.29 26.92
CA PHE A 169 -24.79 -24.09 27.40
C PHE A 169 -25.24 -22.84 26.64
N LEU A 170 -25.25 -22.90 25.30
CA LEU A 170 -25.66 -21.76 24.48
C LEU A 170 -27.12 -21.37 24.78
N GLU A 171 -28.02 -22.34 24.92
CA GLU A 171 -29.42 -22.08 25.31
C GLU A 171 -29.54 -21.48 26.72
N ALA A 172 -28.79 -21.98 27.70
CA ALA A 172 -28.84 -21.52 29.09
C ALA A 172 -28.47 -20.04 29.24
N TYR A 173 -27.53 -19.54 28.43
CA TYR A 173 -27.11 -18.13 28.41
C TYR A 173 -27.70 -17.34 27.25
N ASN A 174 -28.68 -17.90 26.52
CA ASN A 174 -29.34 -17.29 25.37
C ASN A 174 -28.34 -16.76 24.32
N LEU A 175 -27.30 -17.55 24.04
CA LEU A 175 -26.26 -17.29 23.05
C LEU A 175 -26.64 -17.87 21.68
N ASN A 176 -26.22 -17.21 20.61
CA ASN A 176 -26.45 -17.71 19.26
C ASN A 176 -25.66 -19.01 19.00
N HIS A 177 -26.27 -19.95 18.27
CA HIS A 177 -25.63 -21.21 17.87
C HIS A 177 -24.37 -21.02 17.02
N SER A 178 -24.19 -19.85 16.39
CA SER A 178 -22.95 -19.48 15.68
C SER A 178 -21.71 -19.41 16.57
N PHE A 179 -21.88 -19.41 17.90
CA PHE A 179 -20.79 -19.43 18.87
C PHE A 179 -20.33 -20.84 19.26
N TYR A 180 -20.90 -21.90 18.67
CA TYR A 180 -20.59 -23.29 19.01
C TYR A 180 -19.08 -23.58 19.04
N ASP A 181 -18.37 -23.32 17.93
CA ASP A 181 -16.93 -23.63 17.82
C ASP A 181 -16.06 -22.81 18.79
N LEU A 182 -16.51 -21.61 19.17
CA LEU A 182 -15.80 -20.77 20.14
C LEU A 182 -16.02 -21.31 21.56
N ALA A 183 -17.26 -21.69 21.89
CA ALA A 183 -17.62 -22.29 23.17
C ALA A 183 -16.98 -23.67 23.35
N GLU A 184 -16.99 -24.53 22.32
CA GLU A 184 -16.39 -25.86 22.36
C GLU A 184 -14.89 -25.78 22.70
N ARG A 185 -14.14 -24.91 22.02
CA ARG A 185 -12.72 -24.69 22.31
C ARG A 185 -12.50 -24.17 23.73
N GLU A 186 -13.32 -23.23 24.19
CA GLU A 186 -13.22 -22.69 25.54
C GLU A 186 -13.42 -23.79 26.61
N PHE A 187 -14.40 -24.67 26.43
CA PHE A 187 -14.60 -25.80 27.35
C PHE A 187 -13.47 -26.83 27.27
N GLN A 188 -12.91 -27.09 26.08
CA GLN A 188 -11.72 -27.96 25.95
C GLN A 188 -10.51 -27.39 26.70
N GLU A 189 -10.28 -26.07 26.61
CA GLU A 189 -9.23 -25.36 27.36
C GLU A 189 -9.48 -25.44 28.88
N LEU A 190 -10.69 -25.10 29.35
CA LEU A 190 -11.05 -25.09 30.78
C LEU A 190 -10.99 -26.47 31.43
N LEU A 191 -11.36 -27.52 30.70
CA LEU A 191 -11.40 -28.90 31.20
C LEU A 191 -10.07 -29.65 30.99
N GLY A 192 -9.07 -29.01 30.38
CA GLY A 192 -7.74 -29.58 30.16
C GLY A 192 -7.71 -30.74 29.17
N VAL A 193 -8.58 -30.71 28.16
CA VAL A 193 -8.72 -31.74 27.11
C VAL A 193 -7.96 -31.34 25.82
N ALA A 194 -7.14 -30.28 25.88
CA ALA A 194 -6.39 -29.71 24.76
C ALA A 194 -5.15 -30.54 24.35
#